data_AF-A0AAV9PU03-F1
#
_entry.id   AF-A0AAV9PU03-F1
#
_cell.length_a   1.000
_cell.length_b   1.000
_cell.length_c   1.000
_cell.angle_alpha   90.00
_cell.angle_beta   90.00
_cell.angle_gamma   90.00
#
_symmetry.space_group_name_H-M   'P 1'
#
loop_
_entity.id
_entity.type
_entity.pdbx_description
1 polymer ?
#
loop_
_entity_poly.entity_id
_entity_poly.type
_entity_poly.pdbx_seq_one_letter_code
_entity_poly.pdbx_strand_id
1 'polypeptide(L)'
;MDCPRSLNSLEYTGASADLLFGREHESSNSFNRAHENRIRRYSEIMSTKPNRKILLINGPNLNLLGTREPGIYGTTTLPQVIDTVTKRAQDLNITIVPFQSNHEGAIIDFLHSHFLVPTSTAGTTTTAGSSTTSEKAVPTNTISDAEKDEEEQKEKKPDKVAVIINPAAYTHTSVAIRDALLATSFPFVEVHISNVHARGESFRNHSYFSDKATGVIMGLGTFGYVAALEFWANKWDTTTTNHTSTSASTST
;
A
#
# COMPACT_ATOMS: atom_id res chain seq x y z
N MET A 1 -9.79 1.63 87.57
CA MET A 1 -11.02 1.15 86.91
C MET A 1 -10.64 0.62 85.53
N ASP A 2 -9.99 -0.54 85.35
CA ASP A 2 -10.06 -1.85 86.03
C ASP A 2 -11.31 -2.68 85.72
N CYS A 3 -11.17 -3.58 84.73
CA CYS A 3 -11.49 -5.03 84.77
C CYS A 3 -12.94 -5.51 85.07
N PRO A 4 -13.30 -6.82 84.90
CA PRO A 4 -12.49 -7.97 84.39
C PRO A 4 -13.18 -8.97 83.43
N ARG A 5 -12.36 -9.82 82.75
CA ARG A 5 -12.62 -11.26 82.38
C ARG A 5 -13.80 -11.56 81.41
N SER A 6 -13.94 -12.71 80.72
CA SER A 6 -13.13 -13.93 80.42
C SER A 6 -13.85 -14.69 79.24
N LEU A 7 -13.47 -15.87 78.69
CA LEU A 7 -12.53 -16.94 79.09
C LEU A 7 -11.79 -17.55 77.87
N ASN A 8 -12.04 -18.81 77.45
CA ASN A 8 -11.25 -19.55 76.44
C ASN A 8 -12.04 -20.62 75.63
N SER A 9 -11.57 -20.86 74.39
CA SER A 9 -11.34 -22.17 73.74
C SER A 9 -12.47 -23.11 73.23
N LEU A 10 -12.03 -23.93 72.26
CA LEU A 10 -12.52 -25.24 71.78
C LEU A 10 -13.51 -25.32 70.59
N GLU A 11 -12.93 -25.78 69.48
CA GLU A 11 -13.43 -26.79 68.53
C GLU A 11 -14.87 -26.73 67.98
N TYR A 12 -14.95 -26.69 66.65
CA TYR A 12 -15.99 -27.43 65.93
C TYR A 12 -15.40 -28.16 64.72
N THR A 13 -15.67 -29.46 64.64
CA THR A 13 -15.33 -30.34 63.50
C THR A 13 -16.59 -30.66 62.69
N GLY A 14 -16.43 -31.06 61.44
CA GLY A 14 -17.51 -31.68 60.66
C GLY A 14 -17.93 -30.87 59.45
N ALA A 15 -17.80 -31.49 58.27
CA ALA A 15 -18.20 -30.93 56.99
C ALA A 15 -19.73 -30.83 56.83
N SER A 16 -20.20 -29.86 56.03
CA SER A 16 -20.91 -30.13 54.77
C SER A 16 -21.61 -28.88 54.21
N ALA A 17 -21.09 -28.32 53.11
CA ALA A 17 -21.80 -27.35 52.26
C ALA A 17 -21.25 -27.32 50.80
N ASP A 18 -20.47 -28.33 50.40
CA ASP A 18 -19.67 -28.29 49.17
C ASP A 18 -20.44 -28.90 47.97
N LEU A 19 -21.58 -28.28 47.63
CA LEU A 19 -22.48 -28.79 46.59
C LEU A 19 -23.48 -27.72 46.08
N LEU A 20 -23.00 -26.67 45.40
CA LEU A 20 -23.87 -25.82 44.54
C LEU A 20 -23.17 -24.92 43.48
N PHE A 21 -21.89 -24.56 43.63
CA PHE A 21 -21.18 -23.68 42.67
C PHE A 21 -20.09 -24.41 41.85
N GLY A 22 -20.53 -25.34 40.99
CA GLY A 22 -19.63 -26.25 40.26
C GLY A 22 -19.88 -26.38 38.76
N ARG A 23 -20.35 -25.35 38.03
CA ARG A 23 -20.62 -25.50 36.58
C ARG A 23 -20.55 -24.29 35.62
N GLU A 24 -19.83 -23.21 35.92
CA GLU A 24 -19.76 -22.05 35.00
C GLU A 24 -18.36 -21.66 34.49
N HIS A 25 -17.26 -22.19 35.04
CA HIS A 25 -15.91 -21.68 34.72
C HIS A 25 -15.23 -22.25 33.45
N GLU A 26 -15.70 -23.38 32.89
CA GLU A 26 -15.08 -23.99 31.70
C GLU A 26 -15.50 -23.31 30.38
N SER A 27 -16.76 -22.87 30.28
CA SER A 27 -17.33 -22.29 29.06
C SER A 27 -16.57 -21.02 28.64
N SER A 28 -16.40 -20.08 29.56
CA SER A 28 -15.65 -18.83 29.36
C SER A 28 -14.22 -19.07 28.85
N ASN A 29 -13.52 -20.05 29.42
CA ASN A 29 -12.14 -20.38 29.06
C ASN A 29 -12.03 -20.96 27.63
N SER A 30 -13.03 -21.72 27.18
CA SER A 30 -13.12 -22.16 25.78
C SER A 30 -13.50 -21.03 24.81
N PHE A 31 -14.38 -20.11 25.22
CA PHE A 31 -14.87 -19.02 24.38
C PHE A 31 -13.78 -17.99 24.08
N ASN A 32 -12.99 -17.60 25.11
CA ASN A 32 -11.86 -16.71 24.95
C ASN A 32 -10.78 -17.31 24.05
N ARG A 33 -10.43 -18.59 24.27
CA ARG A 33 -9.45 -19.31 23.44
C ARG A 33 -9.90 -19.46 21.99
N ALA A 34 -11.21 -19.59 21.73
CA ALA A 34 -11.77 -19.57 20.38
C ALA A 34 -11.71 -18.17 19.73
N HIS A 35 -11.91 -17.11 20.52
CA HIS A 35 -11.77 -15.72 20.08
C HIS A 35 -10.31 -15.38 19.70
N GLU A 36 -9.36 -15.72 20.56
CA GLU A 36 -7.92 -15.54 20.37
C GLU A 36 -7.43 -16.28 19.10
N ASN A 37 -7.77 -17.56 18.95
CA ASN A 37 -7.44 -18.33 17.75
C ASN A 37 -8.05 -17.74 16.46
N ARG A 38 -9.22 -17.09 16.56
CA ARG A 38 -9.83 -16.38 15.42
C ARG A 38 -9.08 -15.09 15.10
N ILE A 39 -8.70 -14.28 16.10
CA ILE A 39 -7.84 -13.10 15.89
C ILE A 39 -6.52 -13.53 15.25
N ARG A 40 -5.85 -14.56 15.80
CA ARG A 40 -4.59 -15.08 15.29
C ARG A 40 -4.70 -15.55 13.84
N ARG A 41 -5.73 -16.32 13.48
CA ARG A 41 -5.94 -16.68 12.07
C ARG A 41 -6.21 -15.46 11.19
N TYR A 42 -6.95 -14.47 11.66
CA TYR A 42 -7.17 -13.24 10.90
C TYR A 42 -5.87 -12.46 10.68
N SER A 43 -4.97 -12.35 11.67
CA SER A 43 -3.67 -11.69 11.50
C SER A 43 -2.71 -12.52 10.64
N GLU A 44 -2.69 -13.84 10.76
CA GLU A 44 -1.93 -14.74 9.86
C GLU A 44 -2.43 -14.65 8.40
N ILE A 45 -3.75 -14.62 8.17
CA ILE A 45 -4.37 -14.45 6.84
C ILE A 45 -4.11 -13.06 6.26
N MET A 46 -4.15 -12.00 7.07
CA MET A 46 -3.82 -10.64 6.59
C MET A 46 -2.32 -10.47 6.33
N SER A 47 -1.44 -11.07 7.15
CA SER A 47 0.02 -11.04 6.99
C SER A 47 0.50 -11.82 5.76
N THR A 48 -0.25 -12.86 5.36
CA THR A 48 0.03 -13.68 4.17
C THR A 48 -0.62 -13.15 2.88
N LYS A 49 -1.43 -12.08 2.92
CA LYS A 49 -1.84 -11.37 1.70
C LYS A 49 -0.63 -10.69 1.04
N PRO A 50 -0.42 -10.84 -0.27
CA PRO A 50 0.66 -10.15 -0.98
C PRO A 50 0.38 -8.64 -1.02
N ASN A 51 1.39 -7.82 -0.71
CA ASN A 51 1.34 -6.37 -0.82
C ASN A 51 1.28 -5.96 -2.30
N ARG A 52 0.12 -5.47 -2.75
CA ARG A 52 -0.17 -5.08 -4.13
C ARG A 52 -0.14 -3.56 -4.27
N LYS A 53 0.82 -3.01 -5.02
CA LYS A 53 0.97 -1.58 -5.26
C LYS A 53 0.73 -1.25 -6.75
N ILE A 54 -0.11 -0.26 -7.03
CA ILE A 54 -0.30 0.28 -8.39
C ILE A 54 0.16 1.74 -8.42
N LEU A 55 1.05 2.05 -9.37
CA LEU A 55 1.42 3.42 -9.70
C LEU A 55 0.38 3.99 -10.67
N LEU A 56 -0.34 5.03 -10.25
CA LEU A 56 -1.41 5.68 -11.04
C LEU A 56 -0.89 6.99 -11.63
N ILE A 57 -0.33 6.93 -12.83
CA ILE A 57 0.42 8.01 -13.47
C ILE A 57 -0.48 8.77 -14.46
N ASN A 58 -0.46 10.10 -14.35
CA ASN A 58 -1.22 11.00 -15.22
C ASN A 58 -0.28 12.03 -15.87
N GLY A 59 -0.30 12.07 -17.20
CA GLY A 59 0.47 12.97 -18.04
C GLY A 59 -0.09 14.40 -18.12
N PRO A 60 0.37 15.19 -19.10
CA PRO A 60 0.17 16.63 -19.13
C PRO A 60 -1.28 17.06 -19.36
N ASN A 61 -1.65 18.19 -18.77
CA ASN A 61 -2.96 18.84 -18.81
C ASN A 61 -4.11 18.09 -18.10
N LEU A 62 -3.92 16.86 -17.62
CA LEU A 62 -4.96 16.12 -16.89
C LEU A 62 -5.32 16.78 -15.54
N ASN A 63 -4.44 17.63 -14.99
CA ASN A 63 -4.76 18.50 -13.86
C ASN A 63 -5.86 19.55 -14.15
N LEU A 64 -6.24 19.74 -15.42
CA LEU A 64 -7.30 20.65 -15.87
C LEU A 64 -8.64 19.92 -16.17
N LEU A 65 -8.72 18.61 -15.89
CA LEU A 65 -9.95 17.82 -16.08
C LEU A 65 -11.11 18.41 -15.25
N GLY A 66 -12.29 18.51 -15.86
CA GLY A 66 -13.48 19.13 -15.26
C GLY A 66 -13.50 20.67 -15.28
N THR A 67 -12.39 21.36 -15.58
CA THR A 67 -12.33 22.84 -15.63
C THR A 67 -12.30 23.42 -17.05
N ARG A 68 -12.00 22.60 -18.07
CA ARG A 68 -12.02 22.99 -19.49
C ARG A 68 -12.88 22.01 -20.29
N GLU A 69 -13.64 22.54 -21.25
CA GLU A 69 -14.48 21.80 -22.20
C GLU A 69 -15.35 20.68 -21.56
N PRO A 70 -16.27 21.00 -20.62
CA PRO A 70 -17.02 19.97 -19.88
C PRO A 70 -17.89 19.05 -20.75
N GLY A 71 -18.27 19.48 -21.95
CA GLY A 71 -18.99 18.65 -22.92
C GLY A 71 -18.15 17.55 -23.59
N ILE A 72 -16.82 17.61 -23.49
CA ILE A 72 -15.88 16.62 -24.07
C ILE A 72 -15.30 15.71 -22.98
N TYR A 73 -14.98 16.26 -21.80
CA TYR A 73 -14.30 15.54 -20.72
C TYR A 73 -15.18 15.27 -19.48
N GLY A 74 -16.42 15.76 -19.47
CA GLY A 74 -17.30 15.75 -18.30
C GLY A 74 -16.93 16.81 -17.27
N THR A 75 -17.69 16.84 -16.17
CA THR A 75 -17.43 17.71 -15.01
C THR A 75 -16.51 17.08 -13.96
N THR A 76 -16.14 15.80 -14.12
CA THR A 76 -15.31 15.07 -13.17
C THR A 76 -13.88 15.61 -13.16
N THR A 77 -13.35 15.94 -11.99
CA THR A 77 -11.96 16.42 -11.84
C THR A 77 -10.98 15.27 -11.61
N LEU A 78 -9.70 15.48 -11.92
CA LEU A 78 -8.68 14.43 -11.70
C LEU A 78 -8.60 13.95 -10.23
N PRO A 79 -8.69 14.81 -9.20
CA PRO A 79 -8.82 14.36 -7.81
C PRO A 79 -10.01 13.43 -7.59
N GLN A 80 -11.18 13.69 -8.20
CA GLN A 80 -12.35 12.79 -8.10
C GLN A 80 -12.09 11.43 -8.76
N VAL A 81 -11.36 11.38 -9.87
CA VAL A 81 -10.93 10.12 -10.50
C VAL A 81 -10.00 9.34 -9.58
N ILE A 82 -8.98 10.00 -9.01
CA ILE A 82 -8.02 9.39 -8.07
C ILE A 82 -8.76 8.87 -6.83
N ASP A 83 -9.69 9.64 -6.28
CA ASP A 83 -10.57 9.25 -5.17
C ASP A 83 -11.38 7.99 -5.49
N THR A 84 -12.04 7.94 -6.65
CA THR A 84 -12.85 6.78 -7.07
C THR A 84 -11.99 5.52 -7.24
N VAL A 85 -10.83 5.64 -7.89
CA VAL A 85 -9.89 4.52 -8.08
C VAL A 85 -9.31 4.06 -6.73
N THR A 86 -8.95 4.98 -5.84
CA THR A 86 -8.37 4.68 -4.53
C THR A 86 -9.39 4.01 -3.60
N LYS A 87 -10.62 4.52 -3.55
CA LYS A 87 -11.73 3.89 -2.80
C LYS A 87 -12.00 2.48 -3.31
N ARG A 88 -12.04 2.28 -4.63
CA ARG A 88 -12.23 0.92 -5.20
C ARG A 88 -11.05 -0.01 -4.96
N ALA A 89 -9.82 0.52 -4.90
CA ALA A 89 -8.63 -0.27 -4.62
C ALA A 89 -8.56 -0.76 -3.16
N GLN A 90 -9.17 -0.04 -2.22
CA GLN A 90 -9.31 -0.48 -0.82
C GLN A 90 -10.10 -1.80 -0.72
N ASP A 91 -11.24 -1.92 -1.41
CA ASP A 91 -12.01 -3.18 -1.51
C ASP A 91 -11.13 -4.36 -1.98
N LEU A 92 -10.26 -4.07 -2.96
CA LEU A 92 -9.40 -5.04 -3.64
C LEU A 92 -8.08 -5.32 -2.90
N ASN A 93 -7.84 -4.66 -1.75
CA ASN A 93 -6.59 -4.74 -0.98
C ASN A 93 -5.36 -4.32 -1.82
N ILE A 94 -5.50 -3.24 -2.60
CA ILE A 94 -4.46 -2.67 -3.48
C ILE A 94 -4.14 -1.24 -3.03
N THR A 95 -2.86 -0.92 -2.84
CA THR A 95 -2.37 0.44 -2.58
C THR A 95 -2.22 1.18 -3.90
N ILE A 96 -2.92 2.31 -4.06
CA ILE A 96 -2.69 3.25 -5.17
C ILE A 96 -1.65 4.29 -4.75
N VAL A 97 -0.66 4.53 -5.60
CA VAL A 97 0.25 5.69 -5.50
C VAL A 97 -0.05 6.63 -6.67
N PRO A 98 -0.85 7.69 -6.47
CA PRO A 98 -1.22 8.62 -7.53
C PRO A 98 -0.11 9.62 -7.83
N PHE A 99 0.11 9.90 -9.11
CA PHE A 99 1.03 10.91 -9.60
C PHE A 99 0.46 11.65 -10.80
N GLN A 100 0.70 12.95 -10.90
CA GLN A 100 0.45 13.75 -12.10
C GLN A 100 1.62 14.69 -12.34
N SER A 101 2.05 14.82 -13.59
CA SER A 101 2.97 15.89 -13.96
C SER A 101 2.76 16.36 -15.40
N ASN A 102 3.02 17.65 -15.60
CA ASN A 102 3.13 18.26 -16.92
C ASN A 102 4.55 18.13 -17.49
N HIS A 103 5.53 17.63 -16.72
CA HIS A 103 6.93 17.48 -17.11
C HIS A 103 7.30 16.01 -17.32
N GLU A 104 7.85 15.69 -18.50
CA GLU A 104 8.25 14.35 -18.91
C GLU A 104 9.24 13.70 -17.93
N GLY A 105 10.33 14.40 -17.59
CA GLY A 105 11.35 13.92 -16.65
C GLY A 105 10.79 13.54 -15.27
N ALA A 106 9.86 14.32 -14.73
CA ALA A 106 9.26 14.03 -13.43
C ALA A 106 8.45 12.72 -13.40
N ILE A 107 7.92 12.26 -14.55
CA ILE A 107 7.26 10.94 -14.67
C ILE A 107 8.32 9.83 -14.68
N ILE A 108 9.47 10.06 -15.32
CA ILE A 108 10.62 9.15 -15.37
C ILE A 108 11.23 9.00 -13.96
N ASP A 109 11.47 10.11 -13.26
CA ASP A 109 11.98 10.14 -11.89
C ASP A 109 11.02 9.43 -10.91
N PHE A 110 9.70 9.62 -11.09
CA PHE A 110 8.67 8.92 -10.31
C PHE A 110 8.69 7.40 -10.57
N LEU A 111 8.87 6.95 -11.82
CA LEU A 111 9.02 5.52 -12.14
C LEU A 111 10.30 4.93 -11.51
N HIS A 112 11.44 5.60 -11.67
CA HIS A 112 12.74 5.12 -11.16
C HIS A 112 12.79 5.06 -9.63
N SER A 113 12.24 6.06 -8.93
CA SER A 113 12.16 6.07 -7.45
C SER A 113 11.29 4.96 -6.86
N HIS A 114 10.34 4.40 -7.62
CA HIS A 114 9.55 3.24 -7.20
C HIS A 114 10.18 1.89 -7.55
N PHE A 115 11.15 1.87 -8.47
CA PHE A 115 11.95 0.69 -8.80
C PHE A 115 13.16 0.52 -7.86
N LEU A 116 13.84 1.63 -7.59
CA LEU A 116 14.99 1.70 -6.68
C LEU A 116 14.50 1.84 -5.24
N VAL A 117 14.21 0.70 -4.59
CA VAL A 117 14.03 0.67 -3.12
C VAL A 117 15.30 1.25 -2.47
N PRO A 118 15.22 2.32 -1.68
CA PRO A 118 16.41 2.94 -1.10
C PRO A 118 17.03 1.99 -0.07
N THR A 119 18.29 1.61 -0.30
CA THR A 119 19.13 1.05 0.76
C THR A 119 19.36 2.12 1.81
N SER A 120 18.90 1.89 3.05
CA SER A 120 19.24 2.78 4.15
C SER A 120 20.74 2.69 4.47
N THR A 121 21.25 3.72 5.17
CA THR A 121 22.65 3.85 5.62
C THR A 121 23.68 4.16 4.53
N ALA A 122 24.03 5.44 4.42
CA ALA A 122 25.33 5.91 4.92
C ALA A 122 25.38 7.44 4.98
N GLY A 123 25.58 8.02 6.17
CA GLY A 123 26.00 9.40 6.29
C GLY A 123 27.51 9.51 6.08
N THR A 124 27.98 10.49 5.31
CA THR A 124 29.40 10.87 5.28
C THR A 124 29.51 12.39 5.13
N THR A 125 29.37 13.08 6.26
CA THR A 125 29.82 14.46 6.41
C THR A 125 31.34 14.46 6.52
N THR A 126 32.06 15.13 5.60
CA THR A 126 33.37 15.80 5.78
C THR A 126 34.01 16.09 4.41
N THR A 127 34.70 17.20 4.09
CA THR A 127 34.73 18.62 4.52
C THR A 127 35.81 19.28 3.66
N ALA A 128 35.62 20.53 3.17
CA ALA A 128 36.65 21.60 3.24
C ALA A 128 36.27 22.90 2.49
N GLY A 129 36.06 23.97 3.25
CA GLY A 129 36.52 25.32 2.89
C GLY A 129 35.45 26.40 2.63
N SER A 130 35.56 27.62 3.19
CA SER A 130 36.35 28.07 4.36
C SER A 130 35.92 29.47 4.81
N SER A 131 35.56 29.67 6.09
CA SER A 131 35.78 30.94 6.84
C SER A 131 35.31 30.87 8.31
N THR A 132 36.23 31.06 9.26
CA THR A 132 36.12 31.82 10.56
C THR A 132 34.72 32.10 11.14
N THR A 133 34.39 31.87 12.43
CA THR A 133 35.17 31.72 13.70
C THR A 133 34.23 31.24 14.87
N SER A 134 34.59 30.96 16.14
CA SER A 134 35.86 31.03 16.92
C SER A 134 35.97 29.97 18.07
N GLU A 135 35.58 30.32 19.31
CA GLU A 135 35.68 29.53 20.58
C GLU A 135 34.27 29.31 21.21
N LYS A 136 33.98 28.46 22.23
CA LYS A 136 34.81 28.03 23.38
C LYS A 136 34.26 26.80 24.16
N ALA A 137 35.18 25.91 24.60
CA ALA A 137 35.19 24.98 25.75
C ALA A 137 34.01 24.02 26.13
N VAL A 138 34.40 22.83 26.65
CA VAL A 138 33.65 21.60 27.03
C VAL A 138 34.37 21.02 28.27
N PRO A 139 33.73 20.53 29.38
CA PRO A 139 32.89 19.30 29.50
C PRO A 139 31.46 19.58 30.07
N THR A 140 30.58 18.64 30.52
CA THR A 140 30.74 17.31 31.17
C THR A 140 29.64 16.29 30.82
N ASN A 141 29.97 15.01 30.98
CA ASN A 141 29.22 13.81 30.60
C ASN A 141 28.09 13.39 31.57
N THR A 142 26.94 12.99 31.03
CA THR A 142 26.06 11.99 31.66
C THR A 142 25.46 11.09 30.59
N ILE A 143 25.75 9.79 30.65
CA ILE A 143 24.98 8.76 29.93
C ILE A 143 23.73 8.46 30.76
N SER A 144 22.57 8.38 30.10
CA SER A 144 21.34 7.87 30.70
C SER A 144 20.66 6.92 29.74
N ASP A 145 20.75 5.62 30.00
CA ASP A 145 20.03 4.59 29.26
C ASP A 145 18.53 4.69 29.53
N ALA A 146 17.75 5.20 28.56
CA ALA A 146 16.32 4.91 28.42
C ALA A 146 15.79 5.43 27.08
N GLU A 147 14.74 4.76 26.59
CA GLU A 147 13.82 5.18 25.52
C GLU A 147 14.39 5.23 24.09
N LYS A 148 13.71 4.69 23.07
CA LYS A 148 12.46 3.89 23.05
C LYS A 148 12.46 2.99 21.82
N ASP A 149 11.51 2.06 21.74
CA ASP A 149 11.29 1.17 20.60
C ASP A 149 10.81 1.93 19.36
N GLU A 150 11.73 2.60 18.67
CA GLU A 150 11.53 2.96 17.26
C GLU A 150 11.58 1.67 16.43
N GLU A 151 10.43 0.99 16.31
CA GLU A 151 10.19 0.06 15.21
C GLU A 151 10.35 0.81 13.89
N GLU A 152 11.57 0.77 13.34
CA GLU A 152 11.89 1.27 12.00
C GLU A 152 10.88 0.63 11.03
N GLN A 153 9.90 1.42 10.55
CA GLN A 153 8.85 0.97 9.62
C GLN A 153 9.45 0.76 8.23
N LYS A 154 10.31 -0.26 8.14
CA LYS A 154 11.11 -0.64 6.99
C LYS A 154 10.17 -1.12 5.90
N GLU A 155 9.78 -0.20 5.00
CA GLU A 155 8.64 -0.40 4.10
C GLU A 155 8.75 -1.73 3.35
N LYS A 156 7.90 -2.70 3.71
CA LYS A 156 7.96 -4.06 3.19
C LYS A 156 7.75 -4.01 1.67
N LYS A 157 8.83 -4.25 0.92
CA LYS A 157 8.87 -4.21 -0.55
C LYS A 157 7.60 -4.88 -1.12
N PRO A 158 6.81 -4.20 -1.95
CA PRO A 158 5.55 -4.73 -2.46
C PRO A 158 5.79 -6.01 -3.26
N ASP A 159 5.03 -7.05 -2.93
CA ASP A 159 5.11 -8.37 -3.56
C ASP A 159 4.67 -8.34 -5.03
N LYS A 160 3.78 -7.40 -5.40
CA LYS A 160 3.38 -7.14 -6.79
C LYS A 160 3.28 -5.63 -7.06
N VAL A 161 3.95 -5.15 -8.10
CA VAL A 161 3.86 -3.77 -8.61
C VAL A 161 3.36 -3.78 -10.06
N ALA A 162 2.47 -2.85 -10.40
CA ALA A 162 2.04 -2.58 -11.77
C ALA A 162 1.76 -1.08 -11.96
N VAL A 163 1.53 -0.65 -13.20
CA VAL A 163 1.22 0.74 -13.54
C VAL A 163 -0.13 0.86 -14.25
N ILE A 164 -0.88 1.90 -13.92
CA ILE A 164 -1.97 2.44 -14.73
C ILE A 164 -1.52 3.82 -15.18
N ILE A 165 -1.27 4.01 -16.47
CA ILE A 165 -0.77 5.28 -17.02
C ILE A 165 -1.76 5.87 -18.02
N ASN A 166 -2.20 7.10 -17.76
CA ASN A 166 -2.76 7.97 -18.79
C ASN A 166 -1.66 8.95 -19.23
N PRO A 167 -0.89 8.64 -20.27
CA PRO A 167 0.20 9.51 -20.75
C PRO A 167 -0.29 10.81 -21.40
N ALA A 168 -1.60 10.95 -21.64
CA ALA A 168 -2.20 12.06 -22.39
C ALA A 168 -1.43 12.33 -23.70
N ALA A 169 -1.03 13.59 -23.94
CA ALA A 169 -0.31 13.98 -25.16
C ALA A 169 1.04 13.26 -25.35
N TYR A 170 1.70 12.82 -24.27
CA TYR A 170 3.01 12.16 -24.36
C TYR A 170 2.94 10.78 -25.03
N THR A 171 1.76 10.16 -25.19
CA THR A 171 1.67 8.89 -25.93
C THR A 171 2.19 8.99 -27.36
N HIS A 172 2.00 10.15 -28.00
CA HIS A 172 2.37 10.41 -29.38
C HIS A 172 3.84 10.86 -29.55
N THR A 173 4.59 11.08 -28.46
CA THR A 173 5.91 11.76 -28.51
C THR A 173 6.98 11.17 -27.61
N SER A 174 6.63 10.57 -26.47
CA SER A 174 7.59 10.23 -25.41
C SER A 174 8.15 8.82 -25.57
N VAL A 175 9.30 8.74 -26.24
CA VAL A 175 10.17 7.56 -26.17
C VAL A 175 10.84 7.45 -24.79
N ALA A 176 11.07 8.58 -24.10
CA ALA A 176 11.77 8.58 -22.81
C ALA A 176 10.96 7.95 -21.66
N ILE A 177 9.66 8.25 -21.53
CA ILE A 177 8.79 7.58 -20.53
C ILE A 177 8.57 6.11 -20.90
N ARG A 178 8.41 5.81 -22.20
CA ARG A 178 8.32 4.42 -22.70
C ARG A 178 9.53 3.61 -22.24
N ASP A 179 10.74 4.09 -22.50
CA ASP A 179 11.94 3.33 -22.20
C ASP A 179 12.22 3.28 -20.68
N ALA A 180 11.74 4.25 -19.89
CA ALA A 180 11.70 4.16 -18.42
C ALA A 180 10.71 3.09 -17.89
N LEU A 181 9.52 2.96 -18.50
CA LEU A 181 8.60 1.86 -18.20
C LEU A 181 9.23 0.49 -18.49
N LEU A 182 10.00 0.39 -19.58
CA LEU A 182 10.73 -0.83 -19.92
C LEU A 182 11.90 -1.10 -18.96
N ALA A 183 12.68 -0.08 -18.61
CA ALA A 183 13.82 -0.18 -17.69
C ALA A 183 13.39 -0.64 -16.28
N THR A 184 12.26 -0.13 -15.77
CA THR A 184 11.69 -0.58 -14.49
C THR A 184 11.02 -1.95 -14.57
N SER A 185 10.74 -2.46 -15.78
CA SER A 185 10.03 -3.73 -16.02
C SER A 185 8.65 -3.83 -15.35
N PHE A 186 8.06 -2.72 -14.91
CA PHE A 186 6.72 -2.73 -14.33
C PHE A 186 5.66 -2.93 -15.43
N PRO A 187 4.82 -3.96 -15.35
CA PRO A 187 3.83 -4.21 -16.37
C PRO A 187 2.71 -3.17 -16.24
N PHE A 188 2.32 -2.56 -17.36
CA PHE A 188 1.45 -1.38 -17.37
C PHE A 188 0.20 -1.53 -18.25
N VAL A 189 -0.87 -0.80 -17.90
CA VAL A 189 -2.05 -0.57 -18.76
C VAL A 189 -2.07 0.90 -19.16
N GLU A 190 -2.22 1.16 -20.46
CA GLU A 190 -2.41 2.51 -21.00
C GLU A 190 -3.91 2.88 -20.96
N VAL A 191 -4.24 4.07 -20.46
CA VAL A 191 -5.63 4.55 -20.30
C VAL A 191 -5.81 5.92 -20.96
N HIS A 192 -6.85 6.08 -21.79
CA HIS A 192 -7.27 7.37 -22.35
C HIS A 192 -8.75 7.64 -22.07
N ILE A 193 -9.06 8.82 -21.55
CA ILE A 193 -10.44 9.22 -21.20
C ILE A 193 -11.32 9.29 -22.46
N SER A 194 -10.84 9.93 -23.53
CA SER A 194 -11.52 10.03 -24.82
C SER A 194 -11.02 8.96 -25.81
N ASN A 195 -11.82 8.69 -26.85
CA ASN A 195 -11.40 7.82 -27.94
C ASN A 195 -10.40 8.59 -28.82
N VAL A 196 -9.13 8.23 -28.70
CA VAL A 196 -8.00 8.91 -29.35
C VAL A 196 -8.10 8.84 -30.88
N HIS A 197 -8.49 7.69 -31.42
CA HIS A 197 -8.65 7.46 -32.86
C HIS A 197 -9.82 8.22 -33.48
N ALA A 198 -10.89 8.46 -32.71
CA ALA A 198 -12.09 9.16 -33.19
C ALA A 198 -11.89 10.68 -33.38
N ARG A 199 -10.74 11.24 -32.99
CA ARG A 199 -10.50 12.70 -33.04
C ARG A 199 -10.12 13.24 -34.43
N GLY A 200 -9.76 12.36 -35.37
CA GLY A 200 -9.45 12.74 -36.76
C GLY A 200 -8.05 13.31 -37.03
N GLU A 201 -7.28 13.70 -36.00
CA GLU A 201 -5.89 14.14 -36.18
C GLU A 201 -4.97 12.93 -36.40
N SER A 202 -4.38 12.77 -37.59
CA SER A 202 -3.64 11.56 -37.98
C SER A 202 -2.47 11.19 -37.05
N PHE A 203 -1.77 12.19 -36.49
CA PHE A 203 -0.68 11.98 -35.54
C PHE A 203 -1.11 11.28 -34.25
N ARG A 204 -2.42 11.26 -33.93
CA ARG A 204 -2.92 10.60 -32.72
C ARG A 204 -3.11 9.10 -32.84
N ASN A 205 -3.07 8.56 -34.07
CA ASN A 205 -3.21 7.14 -34.30
C ASN A 205 -1.97 6.32 -33.92
N HIS A 206 -0.86 6.98 -33.60
CA HIS A 206 0.34 6.34 -33.08
C HIS A 206 0.50 6.56 -31.56
N SER A 207 0.91 5.50 -30.88
CA SER A 207 1.30 5.49 -29.47
C SER A 207 2.65 4.77 -29.36
N TYR A 208 3.59 5.37 -28.64
CA TYR A 208 4.86 4.76 -28.25
C TYR A 208 4.71 3.76 -27.09
N PHE A 209 3.51 3.61 -26.53
CA PHE A 209 3.22 2.85 -25.32
C PHE A 209 2.40 1.58 -25.62
N SER A 210 1.47 1.66 -26.57
CA SER A 210 0.53 0.59 -26.90
C SER A 210 1.21 -0.67 -27.45
N ASP A 211 2.43 -0.58 -27.99
CA ASP A 211 3.23 -1.74 -28.45
C ASP A 211 3.92 -2.51 -27.30
N LYS A 212 3.84 -2.00 -26.07
CA LYS A 212 4.45 -2.57 -24.85
C LYS A 212 3.48 -2.66 -23.66
N ALA A 213 2.32 -2.04 -23.74
CA ALA A 213 1.27 -2.14 -22.74
C ALA A 213 0.74 -3.58 -22.62
N THR A 214 0.36 -3.98 -21.41
CA THR A 214 -0.38 -5.24 -21.14
C THR A 214 -1.81 -5.16 -21.68
N GLY A 215 -2.32 -3.94 -21.84
CA GLY A 215 -3.60 -3.62 -22.46
C GLY A 215 -3.75 -2.11 -22.63
N VAL A 216 -4.61 -1.70 -23.54
CA VAL A 216 -4.92 -0.28 -23.82
C VAL A 216 -6.43 -0.09 -23.68
N ILE A 217 -6.85 0.88 -22.88
CA ILE A 217 -8.26 1.21 -22.64
C ILE A 217 -8.47 2.67 -23.08
N MET A 218 -9.37 2.91 -24.03
CA MET A 218 -9.64 4.27 -24.51
C MET A 218 -11.13 4.54 -24.75
N GLY A 219 -11.56 5.79 -24.56
CA GLY A 219 -12.93 6.24 -24.85
C GLY A 219 -13.98 5.81 -23.83
N LEU A 220 -13.60 5.14 -22.74
CA LEU A 220 -14.52 4.76 -21.64
C LEU A 220 -14.64 5.86 -20.56
N GLY A 221 -14.23 7.09 -20.86
CA GLY A 221 -14.24 8.19 -19.88
C GLY A 221 -13.36 7.88 -18.67
N THR A 222 -13.80 8.34 -17.50
CA THR A 222 -13.12 8.09 -16.21
C THR A 222 -13.24 6.64 -15.74
N PHE A 223 -14.21 5.87 -16.24
CA PHE A 223 -14.34 4.44 -15.93
C PHE A 223 -13.17 3.61 -16.46
N GLY A 224 -12.44 4.08 -17.49
CA GLY A 224 -11.26 3.38 -18.00
C GLY A 224 -10.17 3.12 -16.95
N TYR A 225 -10.04 4.00 -15.95
CA TYR A 225 -9.12 3.79 -14.82
C TYR A 225 -9.59 2.69 -13.86
N VAL A 226 -10.90 2.59 -13.61
CA VAL A 226 -11.49 1.53 -12.79
C VAL A 226 -11.37 0.18 -13.50
N ALA A 227 -11.63 0.14 -14.81
CA ALA A 227 -11.43 -1.07 -15.62
C ALA A 227 -9.96 -1.55 -15.60
N ALA A 228 -8.98 -0.62 -15.63
CA ALA A 228 -7.56 -0.96 -15.50
C ALA A 228 -7.19 -1.50 -14.10
N LEU A 229 -7.80 -0.98 -13.03
CA LEU A 229 -7.64 -1.48 -11.66
C LEU A 229 -8.21 -2.90 -11.49
N GLU A 230 -9.45 -3.11 -11.95
CA GLU A 230 -10.11 -4.43 -11.93
C GLU A 230 -9.33 -5.47 -12.73
N PHE A 231 -8.77 -5.08 -13.89
CA PHE A 231 -7.89 -5.93 -14.67
C PHE A 231 -6.66 -6.40 -13.87
N TRP A 232 -5.98 -5.49 -13.17
CA TRP A 232 -4.82 -5.85 -12.35
C TRP A 232 -5.18 -6.77 -11.18
N ALA A 233 -6.29 -6.50 -10.48
CA ALA A 233 -6.78 -7.37 -9.41
C ALA A 233 -7.01 -8.81 -9.91
N ASN A 234 -7.86 -8.98 -10.93
CA ASN A 234 -8.19 -10.28 -11.51
C ASN A 234 -6.95 -11.03 -12.05
N LYS A 235 -6.02 -10.32 -12.71
CA LYS A 235 -4.76 -10.89 -13.20
C LYS A 235 -3.84 -11.34 -12.06
N TRP A 236 -3.80 -10.60 -10.96
CA TRP A 236 -3.00 -10.97 -9.78
C TRP A 236 -3.59 -12.12 -8.96
N ASP A 237 -4.92 -12.26 -8.91
CA ASP A 237 -5.59 -13.37 -8.24
C ASP A 237 -5.44 -14.69 -9.03
N THR A 238 -5.74 -14.67 -10.33
CA THR A 238 -5.56 -15.84 -11.22
C THR A 238 -4.13 -16.34 -11.32
N THR A 239 -3.13 -15.44 -11.25
CA THR A 239 -1.71 -15.84 -11.14
C THR A 239 -1.44 -16.58 -9.82
N THR A 240 -2.13 -16.24 -8.74
CA THR A 240 -1.90 -16.83 -7.41
C THR A 240 -2.55 -18.21 -7.28
N THR A 241 -3.73 -18.42 -7.86
CA THR A 241 -4.43 -19.73 -7.81
C THR A 241 -3.67 -20.85 -8.54
N ASN A 242 -3.01 -20.54 -9.65
CA ASN A 242 -2.42 -21.56 -10.53
C ASN A 242 -1.13 -22.16 -9.99
N HIS A 243 -0.42 -21.48 -9.07
CA HIS A 243 0.76 -22.06 -8.42
C HIS A 243 0.39 -23.13 -7.38
N THR A 244 -0.78 -23.02 -6.74
CA THR A 244 -1.20 -23.93 -5.65
C THR A 244 -1.67 -25.30 -6.14
N SER A 245 -2.10 -25.42 -7.40
CA SER A 245 -2.69 -26.65 -7.97
C SER A 245 -1.68 -27.63 -8.58
N THR A 246 -0.42 -27.25 -8.75
CA THR A 246 0.58 -28.04 -9.50
C THR A 246 1.32 -29.09 -8.63
N SER A 247 1.26 -29.00 -7.29
CA SER A 247 2.04 -29.83 -6.37
C SER A 247 1.38 -31.17 -5.96
N ALA A 248 0.35 -31.63 -6.66
CA ALA A 248 -0.54 -32.70 -6.18
C ALA A 248 -0.80 -33.84 -7.19
N SER A 249 0.24 -34.38 -7.85
CA SER A 249 0.10 -35.62 -8.66
C SER A 249 1.43 -36.34 -9.00
N THR A 250 2.09 -36.97 -8.02
CA THR A 250 3.11 -38.01 -8.29
C THR A 250 3.22 -39.02 -7.14
N SER A 251 2.24 -39.94 -7.02
CA SER A 251 2.34 -41.09 -6.10
C SER A 251 1.30 -42.19 -6.43
N THR A 252 1.60 -43.02 -7.44
CA THR A 252 0.95 -44.31 -7.75
C THR A 252 1.99 -45.22 -8.37
#